data_AF-A0A2M6K9L0-F1
#
_entry.id   AF-A0A2M6K9L0-F1
#
_cell.length_a   1.000
_cell.length_b   1.000
_cell.length_c   1.000
_cell.angle_alpha   90.00
_cell.angle_beta   90.00
_cell.angle_gamma   90.00
#
_symmetry.space_group_name_H-M   'P 1'
#
loop_
_entity.id
_entity.type
_entity.pdbx_description
1 polymer ?
#
loop_
_entity_poly.entity_id
_entity_poly.type
_entity_poly.pdbx_seq_one_letter_code
_entity_poly.pdbx_strand_id
1 'polypeptide(L)'
;DNNQNVDPLTRKENIIGKVYKIKRNEKFLHPDTIYLLQSTRYFDAITKCIQNLNEKKVPYVLLKGLILHLYFSKSHPRRRYLDYDILVRYEDFHTIEKILRALGYSKRDDPISPLQKSLLDKPIEVTFIQDDPNFPIAVDIHFEPVFMMTQIGRLDELYKQANIDEMRKCFFKEKEIIRIHNFSYQILSSSHLIVYLALHFFHHNFIGIHRLELLDAVIRKIPPNNKRVIWTETIQFIHDFQLESFVYGSFITLRKYFQTPLPKNFMSAFSPKRRQKAYVHTYFRSSLVFESWGRLREGKQLFINLFYLSPSPLLLKVRVFLKPIVIYMVLWSIYAVISRAILFKIKTWKKALEVLINQ
;
A
#
# COMPACT_ATOMS: atom_id res chain seq x y z
N ASP A 1 17.94 2.66 0.00
CA ASP A 1 17.84 3.68 1.05
C ASP A 1 16.85 3.29 2.13
N ASN A 2 17.35 2.99 3.33
CA ASN A 2 16.56 2.81 4.56
C ASN A 2 16.68 4.07 5.44
N ASN A 3 16.70 5.25 4.84
CA ASN A 3 16.68 6.49 5.63
C ASN A 3 15.26 6.63 6.19
N GLN A 4 15.11 6.49 7.51
CA GLN A 4 13.79 6.55 8.16
C GLN A 4 13.13 7.92 8.01
N ASN A 5 13.93 8.96 7.77
CA ASN A 5 13.50 10.28 7.30
C ASN A 5 14.26 10.57 6.01
N VAL A 6 13.56 10.79 4.90
CA VAL A 6 14.20 11.36 3.71
C VAL A 6 14.27 12.86 3.92
N ASP A 7 15.48 13.38 4.06
CA ASP A 7 15.70 14.81 4.02
C ASP A 7 15.38 15.31 2.60
N PRO A 8 14.36 16.16 2.44
CA PRO A 8 13.96 16.71 1.14
C PRO A 8 15.05 17.57 0.48
N LEU A 9 16.12 17.88 1.21
CA LEU A 9 17.28 18.61 0.75
C LEU A 9 18.37 17.70 0.15
N THR A 10 18.29 16.37 0.29
CA THR A 10 19.38 15.50 -0.19
C THR A 10 19.28 15.32 -1.71
N ARG A 11 19.88 16.24 -2.45
CA ARG A 11 20.11 16.09 -3.89
C ARG A 11 21.19 15.03 -4.14
N LYS A 12 21.35 14.57 -5.39
CA LYS A 12 22.40 13.60 -5.74
C LYS A 12 23.79 14.12 -5.33
N GLU A 13 24.03 15.44 -5.44
CA GLU A 13 25.25 16.09 -4.95
C GLU A 13 25.45 16.02 -3.42
N ASN A 14 24.38 15.81 -2.64
CA ASN A 14 24.44 15.71 -1.17
C ASN A 14 24.62 14.27 -0.70
N ILE A 15 24.63 13.29 -1.61
CA ILE A 15 24.98 11.90 -1.30
C ILE A 15 26.50 11.80 -1.27
N ILE A 16 27.08 12.08 -0.10
CA ILE A 16 28.53 12.06 0.13
C ILE A 16 29.14 10.64 0.11
N GLY A 17 28.31 9.60 0.05
CA GLY A 17 28.78 8.22 -0.08
C GLY A 17 27.64 7.21 -0.13
N LYS A 18 27.90 6.05 -0.75
CA LYS A 18 27.00 4.89 -0.73
C LYS A 18 27.68 3.76 0.02
N VAL A 19 26.96 3.11 0.94
CA VAL A 19 27.47 1.89 1.57
C VAL A 19 27.60 0.82 0.49
N TYR A 20 28.84 0.44 0.18
CA TYR A 20 29.17 -0.64 -0.76
C TYR A 20 29.69 -1.89 -0.04
N LYS A 21 30.11 -1.76 1.23
CA LYS A 21 30.69 -2.87 2.00
C LYS A 21 30.54 -2.61 3.49
N ILE A 22 30.28 -3.65 4.26
CA ILE A 22 30.23 -3.62 5.72
C ILE A 22 31.30 -4.60 6.22
N LYS A 23 32.23 -4.14 7.07
CA LYS A 23 33.23 -5.01 7.72
C LYS A 23 32.72 -5.39 9.13
N ARG A 24 32.70 -6.68 9.45
CA ARG A 24 32.37 -7.21 10.80
C ARG A 24 33.23 -8.44 11.09
N ASN A 25 34.02 -8.40 12.16
CA ASN A 25 34.93 -9.49 12.57
C ASN A 25 35.79 -10.00 11.41
N GLU A 26 36.53 -9.11 10.74
CA GLU A 26 37.33 -9.38 9.54
C GLU A 26 36.57 -9.89 8.30
N LYS A 27 35.26 -10.13 8.38
CA LYS A 27 34.42 -10.48 7.24
C LYS A 27 33.83 -9.25 6.60
N PHE A 28 33.70 -9.35 5.29
CA PHE A 28 33.23 -8.29 4.42
C PHE A 28 31.89 -8.70 3.81
N LEU A 29 30.85 -7.90 4.02
CA LEU A 29 29.50 -8.14 3.52
C LEU A 29 29.12 -7.03 2.54
N HIS A 30 28.69 -7.41 1.34
CA HIS A 30 28.07 -6.47 0.42
C HIS A 30 26.60 -6.29 0.87
N PRO A 31 26.05 -5.07 0.94
CA PRO A 31 24.64 -4.88 1.28
C PRO A 31 23.68 -5.68 0.39
N ASP A 32 24.04 -5.89 -0.88
CA ASP A 32 23.25 -6.70 -1.81
C ASP A 32 23.12 -8.17 -1.37
N THR A 33 24.07 -8.71 -0.60
CA THR A 33 23.96 -10.06 -0.02
C THR A 33 22.76 -10.16 0.93
N ILE A 34 22.46 -9.11 1.69
CA ILE A 34 21.31 -9.06 2.60
C ILE A 34 20.01 -9.04 1.79
N TYR A 35 19.95 -8.22 0.74
CA TYR A 35 18.77 -8.17 -0.13
C TYR A 35 18.54 -9.50 -0.86
N LEU A 36 19.60 -10.15 -1.33
CA LEU A 36 19.54 -11.49 -1.92
C LEU A 36 18.97 -12.50 -0.94
N LEU A 37 19.60 -12.66 0.22
CA LEU A 37 19.15 -13.61 1.24
C LEU A 37 17.69 -13.38 1.63
N GLN A 38 17.32 -12.12 1.88
CA GLN A 38 15.95 -11.75 2.26
C GLN A 38 14.95 -12.11 1.16
N SER A 39 15.22 -11.70 -0.08
CA SER A 39 14.31 -11.96 -1.20
C SER A 39 14.22 -13.44 -1.59
N THR A 40 15.27 -14.25 -1.39
CA THR A 40 15.20 -15.70 -1.62
C THR A 40 14.23 -16.34 -0.63
N ARG A 41 14.38 -16.05 0.67
CA ARG A 41 13.43 -16.54 1.69
C ARG A 41 12.01 -16.08 1.42
N TYR A 42 11.88 -14.83 1.00
CA TYR A 42 10.60 -14.22 0.67
C TYR A 42 9.93 -14.89 -0.53
N PHE A 43 10.71 -15.18 -1.58
CA PHE A 43 10.25 -15.91 -2.76
C PHE A 43 9.80 -17.33 -2.40
N ASP A 44 10.56 -18.04 -1.56
CA ASP A 44 10.21 -19.38 -1.10
C ASP A 44 8.91 -19.38 -0.29
N ALA A 45 8.75 -18.40 0.61
CA ALA A 45 7.55 -18.26 1.43
C ALA A 45 6.30 -18.00 0.58
N ILE A 46 6.38 -17.07 -0.37
CA ILE A 46 5.28 -16.81 -1.32
C ILE A 46 4.98 -18.07 -2.12
N THR A 47 6.02 -18.73 -2.66
CA THR A 47 5.85 -19.91 -3.52
C THR A 47 5.16 -21.05 -2.78
N LYS A 48 5.58 -21.36 -1.55
CA LYS A 48 4.92 -22.39 -0.72
C LYS A 48 3.46 -22.06 -0.45
N CYS A 49 3.17 -20.80 -0.12
CA CYS A 49 1.79 -20.33 0.08
C CYS A 49 0.95 -20.52 -1.19
N ILE A 50 1.45 -20.03 -2.33
CA ILE A 50 0.76 -20.11 -3.62
C ILE A 50 0.55 -21.56 -4.10
N GLN A 51 1.54 -22.44 -3.89
CA GLN A 51 1.38 -23.87 -4.22
C GLN A 51 0.25 -24.51 -3.42
N ASN A 52 0.19 -24.25 -2.11
CA ASN A 52 -0.90 -24.77 -1.27
C ASN A 52 -2.27 -24.21 -1.68
N LEU A 53 -2.36 -22.94 -2.07
CA LEU A 53 -3.60 -22.36 -2.61
C LEU A 53 -4.00 -23.04 -3.92
N ASN A 54 -3.06 -23.27 -4.83
CA ASN A 54 -3.30 -23.96 -6.10
C ASN A 54 -3.78 -25.41 -5.88
N GLU A 55 -3.12 -26.16 -4.99
CA GLU A 55 -3.50 -27.54 -4.65
C GLU A 55 -4.91 -27.63 -4.07
N LYS A 56 -5.32 -26.65 -3.26
CA LYS A 56 -6.67 -26.54 -2.72
C LYS A 56 -7.66 -25.83 -3.65
N LYS A 57 -7.23 -25.46 -4.86
CA LYS A 57 -8.01 -24.74 -5.87
C LYS A 57 -8.61 -23.42 -5.36
N VAL A 58 -7.93 -22.76 -4.41
CA VAL A 58 -8.35 -21.46 -3.88
C VAL A 58 -8.01 -20.37 -4.90
N PRO A 59 -9.00 -19.62 -5.44
CA PRO A 59 -8.73 -18.51 -6.34
C PRO A 59 -8.01 -17.38 -5.60
N TYR A 60 -6.93 -16.87 -6.18
CA TYR A 60 -6.20 -15.72 -5.64
C TYR A 60 -5.71 -14.80 -6.75
N VAL A 61 -5.31 -13.59 -6.39
CA VAL A 61 -4.54 -12.67 -7.24
C VAL A 61 -3.46 -12.00 -6.39
N LEU A 62 -2.20 -12.09 -6.82
CA LEU A 62 -1.10 -11.32 -6.22
C LEU A 62 -1.18 -9.86 -6.66
N LEU A 63 -1.23 -8.96 -5.68
CA LEU A 63 -1.54 -7.56 -5.88
C LEU A 63 -0.29 -6.66 -5.93
N LYS A 64 0.71 -6.95 -5.09
CA LYS A 64 2.02 -6.27 -5.07
C LYS A 64 3.12 -7.19 -4.54
N GLY A 65 4.34 -6.67 -4.49
CA GLY A 65 5.45 -7.32 -3.81
C GLY A 65 6.53 -7.87 -4.75
N LEU A 66 7.27 -8.86 -4.25
CA LEU A 66 8.48 -9.36 -4.90
C LEU A 66 8.19 -10.02 -6.26
N ILE A 67 7.14 -10.83 -6.36
CA ILE A 67 6.79 -11.54 -7.60
C ILE A 67 6.58 -10.58 -8.76
N LEU A 68 5.79 -9.52 -8.55
CA LEU A 68 5.59 -8.49 -9.59
C LEU A 68 6.89 -7.78 -9.94
N HIS A 69 7.72 -7.46 -8.94
CA HIS A 69 9.03 -6.85 -9.20
C HIS A 69 9.90 -7.74 -10.08
N LEU A 70 10.08 -9.02 -9.72
CA LEU A 70 10.89 -9.96 -10.49
C LEU A 70 10.34 -10.13 -11.92
N TYR A 71 9.02 -10.16 -12.07
CA TYR A 71 8.40 -10.30 -13.38
C TYR A 71 8.60 -9.07 -14.29
N PHE A 72 8.37 -7.85 -13.78
CA PHE A 72 8.45 -6.64 -14.60
C PHE A 72 9.86 -6.05 -14.67
N SER A 73 10.61 -6.00 -13.56
CA SER A 73 11.95 -5.42 -13.54
C SER A 73 13.00 -6.36 -14.16
N LYS A 74 12.77 -7.68 -14.12
CA LYS A 74 13.75 -8.72 -14.47
C LYS A 74 15.09 -8.55 -13.75
N SER A 75 15.06 -7.98 -12.55
CA SER A 75 16.25 -7.67 -11.77
C SER A 75 16.04 -7.99 -10.30
N HIS A 76 17.17 -8.18 -9.60
CA HIS A 76 17.15 -8.37 -8.16
C HIS A 76 16.76 -7.07 -7.45
N PRO A 77 15.80 -7.09 -6.51
CA PRO A 77 15.46 -5.88 -5.79
C PRO A 77 16.61 -5.42 -4.90
N ARG A 78 16.91 -4.12 -4.94
CA ARG A 78 17.87 -3.48 -4.02
C ARG A 78 17.17 -2.86 -2.80
N ARG A 79 16.10 -3.53 -2.35
CA ARG A 79 15.29 -3.14 -1.19
C ARG A 79 14.74 -4.38 -0.51
N ARG A 80 14.34 -4.23 0.76
CA ARG A 80 13.62 -5.28 1.48
C ARG A 80 12.13 -5.25 1.12
N TYR A 81 11.55 -6.43 0.96
CA TYR A 81 10.09 -6.63 0.95
C TYR A 81 9.69 -7.19 2.31
N LEU A 82 8.62 -6.68 2.90
CA LEU A 82 8.18 -7.12 4.23
C LEU A 82 6.82 -7.83 4.17
N ASP A 83 6.05 -7.52 3.15
CA ASP A 83 4.63 -7.82 3.00
C ASP A 83 4.26 -8.11 1.54
N TYR A 84 3.43 -9.13 1.33
CA TYR A 84 2.86 -9.44 0.04
C TYR A 84 1.35 -9.56 0.17
N ASP A 85 0.67 -9.00 -0.82
CA ASP A 85 -0.76 -8.85 -0.77
C ASP A 85 -1.39 -9.84 -1.73
N ILE A 86 -2.34 -10.61 -1.22
CA ILE A 86 -3.18 -11.47 -2.04
C ILE A 86 -4.64 -11.08 -1.90
N LEU A 87 -5.29 -10.88 -3.03
CA LEU A 87 -6.74 -10.78 -3.11
C LEU A 87 -7.34 -12.18 -3.14
N VAL A 88 -8.25 -12.46 -2.23
CA VAL A 88 -8.96 -13.73 -2.13
C VAL A 88 -10.46 -13.49 -1.98
N ARG A 89 -11.25 -14.55 -2.13
CA ARG A 89 -12.67 -14.48 -1.80
C ARG A 89 -12.87 -14.72 -0.31
N TYR A 90 -13.87 -14.07 0.27
CA TYR A 90 -14.08 -14.14 1.72
C TYR A 90 -14.49 -15.56 2.17
N GLU A 91 -15.27 -16.25 1.34
CA GLU A 91 -15.69 -17.63 1.53
C GLU A 91 -14.50 -18.62 1.64
N ASP A 92 -13.35 -18.30 1.05
CA ASP A 92 -12.15 -19.15 1.11
C ASP A 92 -11.28 -18.88 2.35
N PHE A 93 -11.63 -17.88 3.17
CA PHE A 93 -10.78 -17.41 4.27
C PHE A 93 -10.42 -18.52 5.26
N HIS A 94 -11.36 -19.38 5.62
CA HIS A 94 -11.11 -20.47 6.57
C HIS A 94 -10.08 -21.48 6.03
N THR A 95 -10.12 -21.77 4.74
CA THR A 95 -9.13 -22.64 4.07
C THR A 95 -7.76 -21.98 4.04
N ILE A 96 -7.71 -20.68 3.73
CA ILE A 96 -6.47 -19.89 3.70
C ILE A 96 -5.84 -19.82 5.09
N GLU A 97 -6.63 -19.56 6.13
CA GLU A 97 -6.15 -19.52 7.52
C GLU A 97 -5.52 -20.86 7.92
N LYS A 98 -6.14 -21.99 7.57
CA LYS A 98 -5.57 -23.33 7.81
C LYS A 98 -4.24 -23.53 7.08
N ILE A 99 -4.15 -23.13 5.82
CA ILE A 99 -2.91 -23.20 5.02
C ILE A 99 -1.81 -22.37 5.68
N LEU A 100 -2.09 -21.11 6.01
CA LEU A 100 -1.09 -20.20 6.57
C LEU A 100 -0.60 -20.67 7.95
N ARG A 101 -1.50 -21.13 8.82
CA ARG A 101 -1.13 -21.73 10.11
C ARG A 101 -0.24 -22.96 9.94
N ALA A 102 -0.55 -23.84 8.97
CA ALA A 102 0.29 -25.00 8.66
C ALA A 102 1.67 -24.61 8.12
N LEU A 103 1.78 -23.46 7.46
CA LEU A 103 3.06 -22.88 7.00
C LEU A 103 3.82 -22.10 8.09
N GLY A 104 3.30 -22.09 9.33
CA GLY A 104 3.94 -21.44 10.47
C GLY A 104 3.64 -19.94 10.61
N TYR A 105 2.59 -19.44 9.95
CA TYR A 105 2.14 -18.06 10.14
C TYR A 105 1.20 -17.94 11.34
N SER A 106 1.33 -16.85 12.09
CA SER A 106 0.41 -16.44 13.14
C SER A 106 -0.50 -15.31 12.62
N LYS A 107 -1.79 -15.37 12.95
CA LYS A 107 -2.73 -14.29 12.62
C LYS A 107 -2.43 -13.09 13.51
N ARG A 108 -2.30 -11.90 12.92
CA ARG A 108 -2.14 -10.66 13.65
C ARG A 108 -3.49 -9.99 13.86
N ASP A 109 -3.85 -9.72 15.12
CA ASP A 109 -5.00 -8.89 15.45
C ASP A 109 -4.54 -7.43 15.52
N ASP A 110 -4.94 -6.62 14.54
CA ASP A 110 -4.61 -5.19 14.47
C ASP A 110 -5.75 -4.19 14.83
N PRO A 111 -6.87 -4.55 15.50
CA PRO A 111 -7.81 -3.52 15.94
C PRO A 111 -7.18 -2.67 17.05
N ILE A 112 -7.36 -1.36 16.96
CA ILE A 112 -6.94 -0.36 17.95
C ILE A 112 -7.61 -0.64 19.30
N SER A 113 -8.87 -1.10 19.28
CA SER A 113 -9.61 -1.48 20.47
C SER A 113 -10.69 -2.52 20.16
N PRO A 114 -11.19 -3.25 21.19
CA PRO A 114 -12.37 -4.11 21.04
C PRO A 114 -13.60 -3.36 20.51
N LEU A 115 -13.79 -2.11 20.94
CA LEU A 115 -14.92 -1.28 20.49
C LEU A 115 -14.80 -0.93 19.00
N GLN A 116 -13.60 -0.64 18.51
CA GLN A 116 -13.39 -0.46 17.07
C GLN A 116 -13.77 -1.73 16.32
N LYS A 117 -13.32 -2.90 16.80
CA LYS A 117 -13.61 -4.20 16.18
C LYS A 117 -15.12 -4.46 16.11
N SER A 118 -15.90 -4.11 17.15
CA SER A 118 -17.35 -4.27 17.13
C SER A 118 -18.08 -3.26 16.25
N LEU A 119 -17.46 -2.10 15.98
CA LEU A 119 -18.02 -1.06 15.10
C LEU A 119 -17.67 -1.29 13.62
N LEU A 120 -16.74 -2.19 13.31
CA LEU A 120 -16.44 -2.59 11.94
C LEU A 120 -17.57 -3.48 11.40
N ASP A 121 -18.08 -3.12 10.24
CA ASP A 121 -19.17 -3.81 9.58
C ASP A 121 -18.73 -5.03 8.75
N LYS A 122 -17.45 -5.07 8.36
CA LYS A 122 -16.84 -6.21 7.68
C LYS A 122 -15.32 -6.22 7.84
N PRO A 123 -14.69 -7.40 7.71
CA PRO A 123 -13.25 -7.48 7.52
C PRO A 123 -12.88 -7.06 6.09
N ILE A 124 -11.91 -6.17 5.97
CA ILE A 124 -11.36 -5.71 4.69
C ILE A 124 -10.09 -6.48 4.36
N GLU A 125 -9.26 -6.69 5.38
CA GLU A 125 -7.94 -7.28 5.29
C GLU A 125 -7.64 -8.06 6.59
N VAL A 126 -6.86 -9.13 6.48
CA VAL A 126 -6.28 -9.84 7.63
C VAL A 126 -4.80 -10.08 7.37
N THR A 127 -3.94 -9.61 8.26
CA THR A 127 -2.51 -9.86 8.20
C THR A 127 -2.13 -11.13 8.95
N PHE A 128 -1.25 -11.92 8.34
CA PHE A 128 -0.58 -13.04 8.98
C PHE A 128 0.94 -12.82 8.94
N ILE A 129 1.65 -13.20 9.99
CA ILE A 129 3.10 -13.02 10.08
C ILE A 129 3.76 -14.36 10.36
N GLN A 130 4.78 -14.68 9.57
CA GLN A 130 5.73 -15.72 9.90
C GLN A 130 6.87 -15.09 10.70
N ASP A 131 6.94 -15.45 11.98
CA ASP A 131 7.92 -14.91 12.92
C ASP A 131 9.31 -15.54 12.71
N ASP A 132 10.04 -15.06 11.68
CA ASP A 132 11.48 -15.32 11.52
C ASP A 132 12.27 -14.18 12.20
N PRO A 133 13.21 -14.48 13.12
CA PRO A 133 13.95 -13.46 13.86
C PRO A 133 14.84 -12.57 12.98
N ASN A 134 15.19 -13.01 11.77
CA ASN A 134 16.03 -12.28 10.83
C ASN A 134 15.18 -11.51 9.80
N PHE A 135 14.14 -12.15 9.27
CA PHE A 135 13.33 -11.62 8.17
C PHE A 135 11.86 -12.00 8.36
N PRO A 136 11.10 -11.30 9.23
CA PRO A 136 9.68 -11.56 9.36
C PRO A 136 8.99 -11.33 8.01
N ILE A 137 8.06 -12.22 7.68
CA ILE A 137 7.32 -12.20 6.42
C ILE A 137 5.85 -12.01 6.75
N ALA A 138 5.28 -10.90 6.31
CA ALA A 138 3.85 -10.66 6.40
C ALA A 138 3.15 -11.06 5.10
N VAL A 139 1.95 -11.62 5.22
CA VAL A 139 0.99 -11.76 4.13
C VAL A 139 -0.29 -11.06 4.51
N ASP A 140 -0.69 -10.12 3.66
CA ASP A 140 -1.94 -9.39 3.82
C ASP A 140 -3.01 -10.04 2.93
N ILE A 141 -4.01 -10.61 3.59
CA ILE A 141 -5.15 -11.28 2.95
C ILE A 141 -6.24 -10.25 2.72
N HIS A 142 -6.36 -9.78 1.49
CA HIS A 142 -7.34 -8.78 1.08
C HIS A 142 -8.62 -9.44 0.59
N PHE A 143 -9.77 -8.91 1.03
CA PHE A 143 -11.09 -9.34 0.53
C PHE A 143 -11.69 -8.35 -0.47
N GLU A 144 -11.03 -7.21 -0.68
CA GLU A 144 -11.38 -6.17 -1.63
C GLU A 144 -10.13 -5.43 -2.13
N PRO A 145 -10.21 -4.69 -3.24
CA PRO A 145 -9.16 -3.78 -3.67
C PRO A 145 -8.94 -2.66 -2.64
N VAL A 146 -7.93 -2.80 -1.79
CA VAL A 146 -7.68 -1.83 -0.70
C VAL A 146 -7.07 -0.53 -1.22
N PHE A 147 -7.89 0.51 -1.22
CA PHE A 147 -7.44 1.90 -1.35
C PHE A 147 -8.15 2.87 -0.40
N MET A 148 -9.16 2.38 0.31
CA MET A 148 -9.89 3.08 1.37
C MET A 148 -9.18 2.88 2.72
N MET A 149 -9.81 3.32 3.82
CA MET A 149 -9.30 3.07 5.17
C MET A 149 -9.77 1.72 5.70
N THR A 150 -8.85 0.76 5.78
CA THR A 150 -9.11 -0.60 6.31
C THR A 150 -9.64 -0.59 7.74
N GLN A 151 -9.29 0.45 8.52
CA GLN A 151 -9.64 0.61 9.93
C GLN A 151 -11.05 1.17 10.19
N ILE A 152 -11.78 1.59 9.15
CA ILE A 152 -13.10 2.22 9.30
C ILE A 152 -14.21 1.37 8.67
N GLY A 153 -13.87 0.31 7.93
CA GLY A 153 -14.88 -0.52 7.25
C GLY A 153 -15.47 0.22 6.05
N ARG A 154 -16.78 0.04 5.79
CA ARG A 154 -17.42 0.68 4.63
C ARG A 154 -17.55 2.20 4.80
N LEU A 155 -17.15 2.92 3.75
CA LEU A 155 -17.28 4.38 3.65
C LEU A 155 -18.12 4.77 2.42
N ASP A 156 -19.32 4.20 2.32
CA ASP A 156 -20.27 4.41 1.22
C ASP A 156 -20.54 5.88 0.88
N GLU A 157 -20.47 6.77 1.87
CA GLU A 157 -20.64 8.21 1.71
C GLU A 157 -19.52 8.84 0.88
N LEU A 158 -18.32 8.28 0.95
CA LEU A 158 -17.14 8.74 0.20
C LEU A 158 -16.96 7.94 -1.09
N TYR A 159 -17.25 6.65 -1.08
CA TYR A 159 -17.16 5.81 -2.26
C TYR A 159 -18.05 4.59 -2.12
N LYS A 160 -18.88 4.31 -3.13
CA LYS A 160 -19.90 3.26 -3.07
C LYS A 160 -19.25 1.88 -2.96
N GLN A 161 -19.66 1.09 -1.97
CA GLN A 161 -19.20 -0.29 -1.80
C GLN A 161 -19.51 -1.15 -3.03
N ALA A 162 -20.65 -0.92 -3.70
CA ALA A 162 -21.01 -1.64 -4.92
C ALA A 162 -19.92 -1.54 -6.01
N ASN A 163 -19.24 -0.39 -6.11
CA ASN A 163 -18.14 -0.22 -7.05
C ASN A 163 -16.91 -1.05 -6.62
N ILE A 164 -16.60 -1.10 -5.33
CA ILE A 164 -15.49 -1.92 -4.80
C ILE A 164 -15.77 -3.40 -5.03
N ASP A 165 -17.00 -3.85 -4.76
CA ASP A 165 -17.41 -5.24 -4.92
C ASP A 165 -17.36 -5.68 -6.39
N GLU A 166 -17.75 -4.80 -7.31
CA GLU A 166 -17.70 -5.09 -8.74
C GLU A 166 -16.25 -5.02 -9.27
N MET A 167 -15.45 -4.07 -8.81
CA MET A 167 -14.00 -3.99 -9.11
C MET A 167 -13.28 -5.28 -8.69
N ARG A 168 -13.62 -5.83 -7.52
CA ARG A 168 -13.12 -7.12 -7.05
C ARG A 168 -13.44 -8.26 -8.02
N LYS A 169 -14.68 -8.31 -8.53
CA LYS A 169 -15.09 -9.34 -9.51
C LYS A 169 -14.29 -9.20 -10.80
N CYS A 170 -14.12 -7.97 -11.31
CA CYS A 170 -13.28 -7.69 -12.46
C CYS A 170 -11.84 -8.16 -12.22
N PHE A 171 -11.26 -7.91 -11.06
CA PHE A 171 -9.90 -8.35 -10.73
C PHE A 171 -9.73 -9.88 -10.75
N PHE A 172 -10.74 -10.63 -10.29
CA PHE A 172 -10.71 -12.09 -10.40
C PHE A 172 -10.91 -12.61 -11.83
N LYS A 173 -11.67 -11.88 -12.64
CA LYS A 173 -11.96 -12.23 -14.03
C LYS A 173 -10.77 -11.93 -14.93
N GLU A 174 -10.16 -10.75 -14.77
CA GLU A 174 -9.13 -10.18 -15.64
C GLU A 174 -7.72 -10.42 -15.08
N LYS A 175 -7.51 -11.58 -14.46
CA LYS A 175 -6.19 -12.03 -13.99
C LYS A 175 -5.45 -12.79 -15.07
N GLU A 176 -4.14 -12.66 -15.08
CA GLU A 176 -3.23 -13.37 -15.97
C GLU A 176 -2.29 -14.28 -15.20
N ILE A 177 -1.85 -15.36 -15.85
CA ILE A 177 -0.84 -16.26 -15.30
C ILE A 177 0.51 -15.84 -15.83
N ILE A 178 1.43 -15.54 -14.91
CA ILE A 178 2.84 -15.29 -15.23
C ILE A 178 3.69 -16.44 -14.74
N ARG A 179 4.88 -16.59 -15.34
CA ARG A 179 5.89 -17.56 -14.91
C ARG A 179 7.15 -16.86 -14.45
N ILE A 180 7.65 -17.27 -13.29
CA ILE A 180 8.96 -16.89 -12.77
C ILE A 180 9.67 -18.19 -12.41
N HIS A 181 10.79 -18.45 -13.09
CA HIS A 181 11.42 -19.79 -13.09
C HIS A 181 10.39 -20.87 -13.44
N ASN A 182 10.24 -21.89 -12.57
CA ASN A 182 9.33 -23.02 -12.79
C ASN A 182 7.97 -22.85 -12.09
N PHE A 183 7.69 -21.67 -11.52
CA PHE A 183 6.48 -21.41 -10.76
C PHE A 183 5.53 -20.48 -11.52
N SER A 184 4.23 -20.76 -11.39
CA SER A 184 3.16 -19.97 -12.01
C SER A 184 2.40 -19.19 -10.94
N TYR A 185 2.16 -17.91 -11.23
CA TYR A 185 1.49 -16.98 -10.31
C TYR A 185 0.33 -16.28 -11.02
N GLN A 186 -0.79 -16.11 -10.32
CA GLN A 186 -1.93 -15.33 -10.80
C GLN A 186 -1.75 -13.87 -10.36
N ILE A 187 -1.68 -12.96 -11.33
CA ILE A 187 -1.56 -11.52 -11.11
C ILE A 187 -2.68 -10.79 -11.87
N LEU A 188 -2.90 -9.50 -11.60
CA LEU A 188 -3.80 -8.69 -12.41
C LEU A 188 -3.24 -8.51 -13.83
N SER A 189 -4.11 -8.48 -14.84
CA SER A 189 -3.74 -7.99 -16.18
C SER A 189 -3.13 -6.60 -16.10
N SER A 190 -2.28 -6.26 -17.07
CA SER A 190 -1.51 -5.01 -17.05
C SER A 190 -2.41 -3.76 -16.87
N SER A 191 -3.57 -3.69 -17.53
CA SER A 191 -4.49 -2.55 -17.44
C SER A 191 -5.05 -2.38 -16.03
N HIS A 192 -5.47 -3.46 -15.39
CA HIS A 192 -6.01 -3.48 -14.03
C HIS A 192 -4.92 -3.29 -12.96
N LEU A 193 -3.74 -3.88 -13.17
CA LEU A 193 -2.60 -3.74 -12.27
C LEU A 193 -2.12 -2.29 -12.18
N ILE A 194 -2.12 -1.56 -13.30
CA ILE A 194 -1.77 -0.13 -13.33
C ILE A 194 -2.72 0.67 -12.45
N VAL A 195 -4.03 0.43 -12.55
CA VAL A 195 -5.02 1.11 -11.71
C VAL A 195 -4.85 0.72 -10.24
N TYR A 196 -4.71 -0.57 -9.95
CA TYR A 196 -4.51 -1.05 -8.57
C TYR A 196 -3.27 -0.44 -7.92
N LEU A 197 -2.11 -0.43 -8.60
CA LEU A 197 -0.88 0.14 -8.04
C LEU A 197 -0.99 1.67 -7.88
N ALA A 198 -1.71 2.36 -8.76
CA ALA A 198 -1.99 3.78 -8.62
C ALA A 198 -2.89 4.07 -7.39
N LEU A 199 -3.88 3.22 -7.14
CA LEU A 199 -4.75 3.26 -5.96
C LEU A 199 -3.99 2.90 -4.68
N HIS A 200 -3.09 1.91 -4.74
CA HIS A 200 -2.21 1.55 -3.62
C HIS A 200 -1.27 2.71 -3.24
N PHE A 201 -0.73 3.42 -4.23
CA PHE A 201 0.05 4.63 -3.96
C PHE A 201 -0.81 5.75 -3.34
N PHE A 202 -2.06 5.91 -3.79
CA PHE A 202 -3.03 6.82 -3.16
C PHE A 202 -3.33 6.44 -1.70
N HIS A 203 -3.53 5.15 -1.41
CA HIS A 203 -3.74 4.65 -0.05
C HIS A 203 -2.61 5.05 0.90
N HIS A 204 -1.38 5.05 0.39
CA HIS A 204 -0.20 5.56 1.09
C HIS A 204 0.02 7.07 0.90
N ASN A 205 -1.05 7.85 0.71
CA ASN A 205 -1.02 9.30 0.59
C ASN A 205 -0.08 9.85 -0.49
N PHE A 206 0.12 9.10 -1.58
CA PHE A 206 1.10 9.44 -2.61
C PHE A 206 2.55 9.56 -2.07
N ILE A 207 2.90 8.72 -1.09
CA ILE A 207 4.22 8.67 -0.46
C ILE A 207 4.88 7.30 -0.68
N GLY A 208 6.21 7.31 -0.78
CA GLY A 208 7.06 6.16 -0.97
C GLY A 208 7.39 5.92 -2.43
N ILE A 209 8.52 6.46 -2.87
CA ILE A 209 9.00 6.39 -4.27
C ILE A 209 9.03 4.96 -4.83
N HIS A 210 9.36 3.97 -4.01
CA HIS A 210 9.41 2.55 -4.42
C HIS A 210 8.06 2.00 -4.91
N ARG A 211 6.93 2.59 -4.48
CA ARG A 211 5.59 2.22 -4.98
C ARG A 211 5.41 2.66 -6.42
N LEU A 212 5.96 3.83 -6.75
CA LEU A 212 5.99 4.35 -8.12
C LEU A 212 6.99 3.61 -9.00
N GLU A 213 8.12 3.15 -8.47
CA GLU A 213 9.09 2.35 -9.23
C GLU A 213 8.45 1.10 -9.83
N LEU A 214 7.64 0.38 -9.04
CA LEU A 214 6.92 -0.80 -9.53
C LEU A 214 5.90 -0.41 -10.61
N LEU A 215 5.12 0.65 -10.38
CA LEU A 215 4.12 1.12 -11.34
C LEU A 215 4.77 1.59 -12.66
N ASP A 216 5.87 2.33 -12.59
CA ASP A 216 6.67 2.73 -13.76
C ASP A 216 7.21 1.51 -14.52
N ALA A 217 7.73 0.51 -13.81
CA ALA A 217 8.22 -0.73 -14.40
C ALA A 217 7.12 -1.49 -15.16
N VAL A 218 5.92 -1.60 -14.58
CA VAL A 218 4.74 -2.21 -15.25
C VAL A 218 4.44 -1.46 -16.55
N ILE A 219 4.34 -0.13 -16.49
CA ILE A 219 3.98 0.70 -17.65
C ILE A 219 5.02 0.59 -18.78
N ARG A 220 6.31 0.61 -18.44
CA ARG A 220 7.40 0.51 -19.43
C ARG A 220 7.50 -0.87 -20.09
N LYS A 221 6.96 -1.90 -19.45
CA LYS A 221 6.97 -3.27 -19.95
C LYS A 221 5.74 -3.63 -20.79
N ILE A 222 4.81 -2.70 -20.95
CA ILE A 222 3.69 -2.87 -21.89
C ILE A 222 4.24 -3.09 -23.31
N PRO A 223 3.90 -4.21 -23.98
CA PRO A 223 4.32 -4.46 -25.36
C PRO A 223 3.82 -3.36 -26.33
N PRO A 224 4.64 -2.90 -27.29
CA PRO A 224 4.26 -1.83 -28.21
C PRO A 224 2.95 -2.09 -28.97
N ASN A 225 2.73 -3.33 -29.41
CA ASN A 225 1.51 -3.77 -30.11
C ASN A 225 0.25 -3.72 -29.24
N ASN A 226 0.38 -3.93 -27.93
CA ASN A 226 -0.75 -3.94 -27.00
C ASN A 226 -0.97 -2.59 -26.32
N LYS A 227 -0.05 -1.63 -26.50
CA LYS A 227 -0.04 -0.37 -25.76
C LYS A 227 -1.34 0.41 -25.89
N ARG A 228 -1.91 0.52 -27.10
CA ARG A 228 -3.18 1.24 -27.33
C ARG A 228 -4.33 0.58 -26.57
N VAL A 229 -4.46 -0.74 -26.68
CA VAL A 229 -5.56 -1.51 -26.05
C VAL A 229 -5.49 -1.38 -24.53
N ILE A 230 -4.31 -1.62 -23.94
CA ILE A 230 -4.11 -1.53 -22.49
C ILE A 230 -4.45 -0.15 -21.95
N TRP A 231 -4.06 0.94 -22.64
CA TRP A 231 -4.40 2.28 -22.16
C TRP A 231 -5.89 2.61 -22.29
N THR A 232 -6.54 2.16 -23.36
CA THR A 232 -8.00 2.30 -23.50
C THR A 232 -8.71 1.57 -22.37
N GLU A 233 -8.33 0.33 -22.08
CA GLU A 233 -8.88 -0.45 -20.96
C GLU A 233 -8.62 0.22 -19.61
N THR A 234 -7.39 0.70 -19.36
CA THR A 234 -7.07 1.42 -18.12
C THR A 234 -7.95 2.65 -17.94
N ILE A 235 -8.14 3.46 -18.99
CA ILE A 235 -9.00 4.66 -18.94
C ILE A 235 -10.47 4.27 -18.72
N GLN A 236 -10.96 3.25 -19.44
CA GLN A 236 -12.32 2.76 -19.29
C GLN A 236 -12.58 2.29 -17.87
N PHE A 237 -11.67 1.48 -17.31
CA PHE A 237 -11.77 1.00 -15.94
C PHE A 237 -11.78 2.15 -14.92
N ILE A 238 -10.95 3.17 -15.12
CA ILE A 238 -10.95 4.36 -14.25
C ILE A 238 -12.34 5.05 -14.27
N HIS A 239 -12.97 5.16 -15.44
CA HIS A 239 -14.29 5.80 -15.58
C HIS A 239 -15.44 4.96 -15.02
N ASP A 240 -15.47 3.67 -15.37
CA ASP A 240 -16.51 2.73 -14.92
C ASP A 240 -16.62 2.73 -13.39
N PHE A 241 -15.48 2.84 -12.71
CA PHE A 241 -15.39 2.85 -11.26
C PHE A 241 -15.23 4.25 -10.65
N GLN A 242 -15.32 5.33 -11.42
CA GLN A 242 -15.22 6.72 -10.91
C GLN A 242 -13.94 6.98 -10.08
N LEU A 243 -12.79 6.49 -10.57
CA LEU A 243 -11.51 6.51 -9.87
C LEU A 243 -10.63 7.70 -10.24
N GLU A 244 -11.11 8.60 -11.11
CA GLU A 244 -10.33 9.66 -11.75
C GLU A 244 -9.49 10.44 -10.74
N SER A 245 -10.14 10.95 -9.71
CA SER A 245 -9.53 11.78 -8.66
C SER A 245 -8.59 11.03 -7.73
N PHE A 246 -8.78 9.73 -7.52
CA PHE A 246 -7.92 8.92 -6.66
C PHE A 246 -6.59 8.59 -7.35
N VAL A 247 -6.62 8.24 -8.64
CA VAL A 247 -5.42 7.81 -9.38
C VAL A 247 -4.68 8.98 -10.06
N TYR A 248 -5.33 10.12 -10.28
CA TYR A 248 -4.74 11.27 -10.99
C TYR A 248 -3.39 11.71 -10.40
N GLY A 249 -3.30 11.76 -9.07
CA GLY A 249 -2.08 12.17 -8.39
C GLY A 249 -0.90 11.22 -8.62
N SER A 250 -1.18 9.92 -8.72
CA SER A 250 -0.17 8.90 -9.01
C SER A 250 0.49 9.14 -10.37
N PHE A 251 -0.30 9.44 -11.40
CA PHE A 251 0.24 9.69 -12.75
C PHE A 251 0.93 11.05 -12.91
N ILE A 252 0.49 12.09 -12.18
CA ILE A 252 1.27 13.35 -12.08
C ILE A 252 2.66 13.04 -11.52
N THR A 253 2.71 12.27 -10.45
CA THR A 253 3.94 11.97 -9.72
C THR A 253 4.88 11.11 -10.56
N LEU A 254 4.37 10.11 -11.28
CA LEU A 254 5.13 9.33 -12.27
C LEU A 254 5.77 10.21 -13.34
N ARG A 255 4.99 11.12 -13.97
CA ARG A 255 5.55 12.04 -14.98
C ARG A 255 6.65 12.91 -14.40
N LYS A 256 6.47 13.41 -13.17
CA LYS A 256 7.43 14.31 -12.51
C LYS A 256 8.75 13.61 -12.18
N TYR A 257 8.71 12.41 -11.58
CA TYR A 257 9.91 11.78 -11.02
C TYR A 257 10.53 10.70 -11.92
N PHE A 258 9.75 10.04 -12.76
CA PHE A 258 10.21 8.93 -13.59
C PHE A 258 10.19 9.21 -15.09
N GLN A 259 9.56 10.31 -15.52
CA GLN A 259 9.33 10.60 -16.95
C GLN A 259 8.66 9.40 -17.66
N THR A 260 7.71 8.75 -16.97
CA THR A 260 7.01 7.56 -17.45
C THR A 260 6.34 7.84 -18.81
N PRO A 261 6.46 6.95 -19.82
CA PRO A 261 6.00 7.18 -21.19
C PRO A 261 4.49 7.00 -21.35
N LEU A 262 3.71 7.88 -20.70
CA LEU A 262 2.26 7.93 -20.81
C LEU A 262 1.82 8.46 -22.19
N PRO A 263 0.68 8.01 -22.74
CA PRO A 263 0.13 8.58 -23.97
C PRO A 263 -0.13 10.09 -23.84
N LYS A 264 0.04 10.85 -24.92
CA LYS A 264 -0.07 12.33 -24.94
C LYS A 264 -1.37 12.83 -24.30
N ASN A 265 -2.49 12.17 -24.60
CA ASN A 265 -3.83 12.55 -24.14
C ASN A 265 -4.31 11.76 -22.92
N PHE A 266 -3.44 10.97 -22.28
CA PHE A 266 -3.81 10.10 -21.18
C PHE A 266 -4.39 10.90 -20.00
N MET A 267 -3.66 11.91 -19.53
CA MET A 267 -4.07 12.72 -18.37
C MET A 267 -5.33 13.57 -18.63
N SER A 268 -5.61 13.90 -19.89
CA SER A 268 -6.83 14.63 -20.26
C SER A 268 -8.03 13.70 -20.39
N ALA A 269 -7.83 12.41 -20.67
CA ALA A 269 -8.91 11.45 -20.86
C ALA A 269 -9.73 11.22 -19.57
N PHE A 270 -9.07 11.18 -18.41
CA PHE A 270 -9.72 10.97 -17.10
C PHE A 270 -9.47 12.12 -16.11
N SER A 271 -9.40 13.36 -16.58
CA SER A 271 -9.14 14.49 -15.69
C SER A 271 -10.24 14.64 -14.63
N PRO A 272 -9.89 14.72 -13.32
CA PRO A 272 -10.89 14.91 -12.28
C PRO A 272 -11.52 16.30 -12.33
N LYS A 273 -12.59 16.52 -11.55
CA LYS A 273 -13.29 17.81 -11.48
C LYS A 273 -12.32 18.92 -11.05
N ARG A 274 -12.56 20.16 -11.49
CA ARG A 274 -11.70 21.34 -11.23
C ARG A 274 -11.27 21.47 -9.76
N ARG A 275 -12.19 21.27 -8.81
CA ARG A 275 -11.90 21.36 -7.36
C ARG A 275 -10.96 20.25 -6.88
N GLN A 276 -11.17 19.01 -7.32
CA GLN A 276 -10.32 17.87 -6.99
C GLN A 276 -8.92 18.05 -7.60
N LYS A 277 -8.84 18.48 -8.87
CA LYS A 277 -7.58 18.81 -9.54
C LYS A 277 -6.80 19.90 -8.79
N ALA A 278 -7.46 20.98 -8.37
CA ALA A 278 -6.85 22.03 -7.58
C ALA A 278 -6.31 21.51 -6.23
N TYR A 279 -7.09 20.67 -5.54
CA TYR A 279 -6.64 20.00 -4.31
C TYR A 279 -5.37 19.19 -4.54
N VAL A 280 -5.33 18.34 -5.58
CA VAL A 280 -4.16 17.52 -5.92
C VAL A 280 -2.93 18.39 -6.18
N HIS A 281 -3.07 19.47 -6.94
CA HIS A 281 -1.96 20.39 -7.21
C HIS A 281 -1.46 21.09 -5.95
N THR A 282 -2.35 21.53 -5.07
CA THR A 282 -1.97 22.13 -3.79
C THR A 282 -1.25 21.11 -2.90
N TYR A 283 -1.76 19.88 -2.82
CA TYR A 283 -1.14 18.80 -2.07
C TYR A 283 0.30 18.52 -2.51
N PHE A 284 0.54 18.40 -3.82
CA PHE A 284 1.90 18.14 -4.34
C PHE A 284 2.83 19.36 -4.33
N ARG A 285 2.34 20.56 -3.99
CA ARG A 285 3.21 21.71 -3.70
C ARG A 285 3.83 21.62 -2.31
N SER A 286 3.13 20.99 -1.37
CA SER A 286 3.55 20.90 0.03
C SER A 286 4.03 19.51 0.47
N SER A 287 3.74 18.46 -0.29
CA SER A 287 4.13 17.09 0.02
C SER A 287 5.15 16.54 -0.98
N LEU A 288 6.19 15.91 -0.45
CA LEU A 288 7.20 15.19 -1.21
C LEU A 288 6.98 13.69 -1.11
N VAL A 289 7.12 13.01 -2.25
CA VAL A 289 6.97 11.54 -2.37
C VAL A 289 7.93 10.74 -1.50
N PHE A 290 8.98 11.39 -0.99
CA PHE A 290 10.00 10.77 -0.18
C PHE A 290 9.72 10.86 1.33
N GLU A 291 8.71 11.61 1.75
CA GLU A 291 8.40 11.76 3.17
C GLU A 291 8.06 10.43 3.85
N SER A 292 8.14 10.42 5.18
CA SER A 292 7.60 9.35 6.02
C SER A 292 6.80 10.02 7.14
N TRP A 293 5.61 9.49 7.44
CA TRP A 293 4.75 10.05 8.46
C TRP A 293 4.43 9.00 9.52
N GLY A 294 4.15 9.44 10.75
CA GLY A 294 3.61 8.54 11.76
C GLY A 294 2.18 8.10 11.39
N ARG A 295 1.80 6.88 11.78
CA ARG A 295 0.51 6.25 11.48
C ARG A 295 -0.71 7.17 11.68
N LEU A 296 -0.74 7.96 12.76
CA LEU A 296 -1.86 8.89 13.03
C LEU A 296 -1.98 9.98 11.96
N ARG A 297 -0.85 10.55 11.52
CA ARG A 297 -0.82 11.57 10.46
C ARG A 297 -1.18 10.97 9.11
N GLU A 298 -0.67 9.76 8.81
CA GLU A 298 -1.02 9.03 7.59
C GLU A 298 -2.52 8.74 7.52
N GLY A 299 -3.12 8.23 8.61
CA GLY A 299 -4.56 7.96 8.68
C GLY A 299 -5.39 9.24 8.52
N LYS A 300 -5.02 10.33 9.21
CA LYS A 300 -5.67 11.64 9.05
C LYS A 300 -5.59 12.14 7.61
N GLN A 301 -4.41 12.10 7.00
CA GLN A 301 -4.23 12.60 5.64
C GLN A 301 -4.97 11.73 4.63
N LEU A 302 -5.02 10.40 4.83
CA LEU A 302 -5.76 9.49 3.96
C LEU A 302 -7.25 9.80 4.04
N PHE A 303 -7.79 10.03 5.23
CA PHE A 303 -9.19 10.44 5.40
C PHE A 303 -9.49 11.77 4.69
N ILE A 304 -8.61 12.77 4.83
CA ILE A 304 -8.72 14.06 4.13
C ILE A 304 -8.70 13.84 2.61
N ASN A 305 -7.75 13.05 2.11
CA ASN A 305 -7.63 12.70 0.70
C ASN A 305 -8.92 12.03 0.19
N LEU A 306 -9.43 11.04 0.91
CA LEU A 306 -10.71 10.38 0.59
C LEU A 306 -11.87 11.38 0.55
N PHE A 307 -11.97 12.30 1.52
CA PHE A 307 -13.05 13.29 1.56
C PHE A 307 -13.00 14.28 0.37
N TYR A 308 -11.81 14.83 0.07
CA TYR A 308 -11.69 15.84 -0.99
C TYR A 308 -11.68 15.21 -2.39
N LEU A 309 -11.13 14.01 -2.53
CA LEU A 309 -11.04 13.30 -3.80
C LEU A 309 -12.21 12.36 -4.06
N SER A 310 -13.10 12.12 -3.10
CA SER A 310 -14.33 11.37 -3.31
C SER A 310 -15.17 11.94 -4.47
N PRO A 311 -15.73 11.06 -5.34
CA PRO A 311 -16.66 11.46 -6.40
C PRO A 311 -18.04 11.85 -5.87
N SER A 312 -18.36 11.51 -4.61
CA SER A 312 -19.66 11.74 -3.99
C SER A 312 -20.02 13.23 -3.84
N PRO A 313 -21.32 13.59 -3.90
CA PRO A 313 -21.80 14.93 -3.59
C PRO A 313 -21.43 15.38 -2.18
N LEU A 314 -21.17 16.68 -1.98
CA LEU A 314 -20.71 17.23 -0.69
C LEU A 314 -21.62 16.86 0.49
N LEU A 315 -22.94 16.95 0.31
CA LEU A 315 -23.92 16.60 1.35
C LEU A 315 -23.75 15.15 1.82
N LEU A 316 -23.55 14.22 0.88
CA LEU A 316 -23.32 12.82 1.21
C LEU A 316 -21.99 12.66 1.95
N LYS A 317 -20.92 13.32 1.47
CA LYS A 317 -19.60 13.27 2.12
C LYS A 317 -19.64 13.76 3.56
N VAL A 318 -20.38 14.82 3.86
CA VAL A 318 -20.52 15.34 5.24
C VAL A 318 -21.20 14.32 6.16
N ARG A 319 -22.12 13.49 5.65
CA ARG A 319 -22.76 12.43 6.44
C ARG A 319 -21.77 11.37 6.94
N VAL A 320 -20.58 11.25 6.35
CA VAL A 320 -19.54 10.33 6.83
C VAL A 320 -19.18 10.59 8.30
N PHE A 321 -19.27 11.83 8.76
CA PHE A 321 -18.99 12.22 10.15
C PHE A 321 -20.07 11.78 11.14
N LEU A 322 -21.23 11.35 10.65
CA LEU A 322 -22.31 10.78 11.47
C LEU A 322 -22.12 9.27 11.71
N LYS A 323 -21.15 8.63 11.03
CA LYS A 323 -20.90 7.21 11.22
C LYS A 323 -20.29 6.93 12.60
N PRO A 324 -20.84 5.99 13.39
CA PRO A 324 -20.34 5.68 14.74
C PRO A 324 -18.84 5.38 14.77
N ILE A 325 -18.34 4.60 13.81
CA ILE A 325 -16.91 4.27 13.69
C ILE A 325 -16.05 5.52 13.42
N VAL A 326 -16.53 6.48 12.63
CA VAL A 326 -15.79 7.72 12.34
C VAL A 326 -15.75 8.62 13.57
N ILE A 327 -16.89 8.78 14.26
CA ILE A 327 -16.97 9.52 15.53
C ILE A 327 -15.99 8.91 16.54
N TYR A 328 -16.02 7.58 16.69
CA TYR A 328 -15.12 6.85 17.56
C TYR A 328 -13.64 7.12 17.20
N MET A 329 -13.26 7.03 15.93
CA MET A 329 -11.88 7.27 15.48
C MET A 329 -11.43 8.71 15.70
N VAL A 330 -12.33 9.70 15.57
CA VAL A 330 -12.04 11.11 15.88
C VAL A 330 -11.78 11.28 17.38
N LEU A 331 -12.68 10.77 18.24
CA LEU A 331 -12.52 10.83 19.69
C LEU A 331 -11.25 10.11 20.15
N TRP A 332 -10.98 8.93 19.59
CA TRP A 332 -9.76 8.17 19.87
C TRP A 332 -8.50 8.95 19.47
N SER A 333 -8.52 9.60 18.31
CA SER A 333 -7.39 10.42 17.84
C SER A 333 -7.12 11.59 18.78
N ILE A 334 -8.17 12.27 19.25
CA ILE A 334 -8.06 13.34 20.25
C ILE A 334 -7.48 12.80 21.56
N TYR A 335 -8.04 11.69 22.07
CA TYR A 335 -7.57 11.03 23.27
C TYR A 335 -6.09 10.62 23.17
N ALA A 336 -5.68 10.04 22.04
CA ALA A 336 -4.29 9.62 21.80
C ALA A 336 -3.30 10.79 21.78
N VAL A 337 -3.71 11.96 21.31
CA VAL A 337 -2.88 13.17 21.34
C VAL A 337 -2.77 13.71 22.77
N ILE A 338 -3.90 13.81 23.49
CA ILE A 338 -3.93 14.30 24.87
C ILE A 338 -3.12 13.38 25.80
N SER A 339 -3.31 12.06 25.70
CA SER A 339 -2.63 11.08 26.55
C SER A 339 -1.10 11.11 26.35
N ARG A 340 -0.62 11.26 25.11
CA ARG A 340 0.81 11.43 24.83
C ARG A 340 1.36 12.72 25.45
N ALA A 341 0.62 13.83 25.38
CA ALA A 341 1.04 15.09 25.97
C ALA A 341 1.12 15.00 27.51
N ILE A 342 0.15 14.33 28.14
CA ILE A 342 0.14 14.09 29.59
C ILE A 342 1.32 13.17 29.99
N LEU A 343 1.51 12.04 29.30
CA LEU A 343 2.62 11.12 29.56
C LEU A 343 3.99 11.80 29.41
N PHE A 344 4.13 12.68 28.41
CA PHE A 344 5.34 13.47 28.23
C PHE A 344 5.58 14.40 29.43
N LYS A 345 4.55 15.13 29.88
CA LYS A 345 4.64 15.97 31.09
C LYS A 345 5.01 15.16 32.33
N ILE A 346 4.39 14.01 32.55
CA ILE A 346 4.71 13.13 33.69
C ILE A 346 6.18 12.69 33.62
N LYS A 347 6.67 12.31 32.44
CA LYS A 347 8.07 11.89 32.25
C LYS A 347 9.05 13.04 32.54
N THR A 348 8.74 14.27 32.09
CA THR A 348 9.56 15.45 32.39
C THR A 348 9.55 15.80 33.88
N TRP A 349 8.40 15.67 34.55
CA TRP A 349 8.27 15.89 35.99
C TRP A 349 9.06 14.86 36.81
N LYS A 350 8.97 13.57 36.45
CA LYS A 350 9.78 12.51 37.10
C LYS A 350 11.28 12.78 36.98
N LYS A 351 11.74 13.17 35.79
CA LYS A 351 13.15 13.52 35.56
C LYS A 351 13.58 14.74 36.39
N ALA A 352 12.72 15.74 36.53
CA ALA A 352 13.01 16.90 37.39
C ALA A 352 13.09 16.51 38.87
N LEU A 353 12.20 15.63 39.34
CA LEU A 353 12.20 15.12 40.71
C LEU A 353 13.46 14.29 41.00
N GLU A 354 13.89 13.43 40.07
CA GLU A 354 15.12 12.65 40.18
C GLU A 354 16.37 13.54 40.28
N VAL A 355 16.41 14.68 39.59
CA VAL A 355 17.51 15.66 39.72
C VAL A 355 17.50 16.33 41.09
N LEU A 356 16.32 16.68 41.62
CA LEU A 356 16.17 17.30 42.93
C LEU A 356 16.52 16.36 44.08
N ILE A 357 16.27 15.05 43.96
CA ILE A 357 16.59 14.06 44.99
C ILE A 357 18.10 13.75 45.05
N ASN A 358 18.81 13.93 43.93
CA ASN A 358 20.24 13.65 43.81
C ASN A 358 21.14 14.89 44.06
N GLN A 359 20.55 16.02 44.47
CA GLN A 359 21.23 17.22 44.97
C GLN A 359 21.08 17.28 46.48
#